data_AF-A0A9X8M7K0-F1
#
_entry.id   AF-A0A9X8M7K0-F1
#
_cell.length_a   1.000
_cell.length_b   1.000
_cell.length_c   1.000
_cell.angle_alpha   90.00
_cell.angle_beta   90.00
_cell.angle_gamma   90.00
#
_symmetry.space_group_name_H-M   'P 1'
#
loop_
_entity.id
_entity.type
_entity.pdbx_description
1 polymer ?
#
loop_
_entity_poly.entity_id
_entity_poly.type
_entity_poly.pdbx_seq_one_letter_code
_entity_poly.pdbx_strand_id
1 'polypeptide(L)'
;MKELMEQYTETRKNLEGSKVGATEKDISIINEMISDINYALEWMRTAKQPGNQRGIERRAAYQREKPFDPLLTQRYVSSTVMLVYEWDDTEAKESVISEWGRIQLEDALSTLTDRGKEIYVMSRGYGFM
;
A
#
# COMPACT_ATOMS: atom_id res chain seq x y z
N MET A 1 9.99 13.59 -24.53
CA MET A 1 10.71 13.44 -23.25
C MET A 1 11.88 14.40 -23.13
N LYS A 2 12.85 14.41 -24.07
CA LYS A 2 13.93 15.43 -24.08
C LYS A 2 13.40 16.86 -24.17
N GLU A 3 12.47 17.09 -25.09
CA GLU A 3 11.80 18.40 -25.28
C GLU A 3 11.05 18.87 -24.02
N LEU A 4 10.37 17.95 -23.32
CA LEU A 4 9.66 18.26 -22.07
C LEU A 4 10.64 18.64 -20.94
N MET A 5 11.78 17.97 -20.83
CA MET A 5 12.82 18.36 -19.87
C MET A 5 13.40 19.74 -20.19
N GLU A 6 13.58 20.06 -21.46
CA GLU A 6 14.08 21.36 -21.90
C GLU A 6 13.10 22.49 -21.52
N GLN A 7 11.80 22.29 -21.78
CA GLN A 7 10.74 23.21 -21.34
C GLN A 7 10.76 23.44 -19.83
N TYR A 8 10.86 22.38 -19.03
CA TYR A 8 10.92 22.48 -17.55
C TYR A 8 12.17 23.20 -17.06
N THR A 9 13.31 23.03 -17.74
CA THR A 9 14.53 23.79 -17.40
C THR A 9 14.43 25.27 -17.75
N GLU A 10 13.72 25.61 -18.82
CA GLU A 10 13.45 27.00 -19.20
C GLU A 10 12.47 27.66 -18.22
N THR A 11 11.38 26.97 -17.85
CA THR A 11 10.44 27.48 -16.83
C THR A 11 11.13 27.72 -15.50
N ARG A 12 12.03 26.82 -15.08
CA ARG A 12 12.84 27.02 -13.87
C ARG A 12 13.70 28.29 -13.96
N LYS A 13 14.36 28.54 -15.09
CA LYS A 13 15.17 29.77 -15.28
C LYS A 13 14.30 31.03 -15.21
N ASN A 14 13.11 31.00 -15.80
CA ASN A 14 12.19 32.13 -15.76
C ASN A 14 11.74 32.43 -14.32
N LEU A 15 11.42 31.39 -13.54
CA LEU A 15 11.05 31.54 -12.13
C LEU A 15 12.18 32.10 -11.25
N GLU A 16 13.43 31.69 -11.49
CA GLU A 16 14.59 32.28 -10.81
C GLU A 16 14.75 33.78 -11.16
N GLY A 17 14.48 34.16 -12.41
CA GLY A 17 14.45 35.57 -12.83
C GLY A 17 13.34 36.37 -12.14
N SER A 18 12.16 35.77 -11.98
CA SER A 18 11.01 36.40 -11.30
C SER A 18 11.22 36.66 -9.81
N LYS A 19 12.24 36.08 -9.17
CA LYS A 19 12.60 36.40 -7.77
C LYS A 19 13.19 37.81 -7.63
N VAL A 20 13.82 38.34 -8.68
CA VAL A 20 14.51 39.63 -8.63
C VAL A 20 13.47 40.75 -8.67
N GLY A 21 13.06 41.23 -7.48
CA GLY A 21 12.06 42.29 -7.32
C GLY A 21 10.72 41.84 -6.73
N ALA A 22 10.59 40.56 -6.37
CA ALA A 22 9.39 40.01 -5.75
C ALA A 22 9.34 40.27 -4.23
N THR A 23 8.13 40.32 -3.66
CA THR A 23 7.91 40.44 -2.21
C THR A 23 8.32 39.14 -1.50
N GLU A 24 8.65 39.18 -0.20
CA GLU A 24 9.00 37.97 0.58
C GLU A 24 7.96 36.83 0.47
N LYS A 25 6.67 37.16 0.44
CA LYS A 25 5.59 36.17 0.24
C LYS A 25 5.65 35.52 -1.14
N ASP A 26 5.87 36.34 -2.17
CA ASP A 26 5.97 35.87 -3.55
C ASP A 26 7.24 35.02 -3.74
N ILE A 27 8.35 35.39 -3.09
CA ILE A 27 9.58 34.59 -3.08
C ILE A 27 9.33 33.21 -2.48
N SER A 28 8.57 33.11 -1.38
CA SER A 28 8.21 31.81 -0.78
C SER A 28 7.45 30.93 -1.76
N ILE A 29 6.44 31.48 -2.42
CA ILE A 29 5.62 30.76 -3.41
C ILE A 29 6.48 30.34 -4.62
N ILE A 30 7.34 31.23 -5.12
CA ILE A 30 8.24 30.94 -6.24
C ILE A 30 9.22 29.81 -5.86
N ASN A 31 9.69 29.76 -4.62
CA ASN A 31 10.54 28.68 -4.13
C ASN A 31 9.81 27.32 -4.08
N GLU A 32 8.54 27.30 -3.70
CA GLU A 32 7.70 26.09 -3.76
C GLU A 32 7.54 25.62 -5.21
N MET A 33 7.20 26.52 -6.13
CA MET A 33 7.08 26.21 -7.56
C MET A 33 8.38 25.65 -8.15
N ILE A 34 9.54 26.21 -7.77
CA ILE A 34 10.85 25.71 -8.20
C ILE A 34 11.11 24.31 -7.64
N SER A 35 10.69 24.04 -6.40
CA SER A 35 10.84 22.74 -5.76
C SER A 35 10.03 21.67 -6.49
N ASP A 36 8.79 21.98 -6.88
CA ASP A 36 7.93 21.08 -7.67
C ASP A 36 8.52 20.77 -9.05
N ILE A 37 9.07 21.78 -9.73
CA ILE A 37 9.72 21.60 -11.04
C ILE A 37 10.98 20.73 -10.91
N ASN A 38 11.78 20.95 -9.87
CA ASN A 38 12.96 20.11 -9.60
C ASN A 38 12.55 18.65 -9.31
N TYR A 39 11.49 18.44 -8.54
CA TYR A 39 10.93 17.12 -8.26
C TYR A 39 10.49 16.41 -9.55
N ALA A 40 9.77 17.10 -10.43
CA ALA A 40 9.36 16.56 -11.73
C ALA A 40 10.56 16.26 -12.65
N LEU A 41 11.58 17.13 -12.68
CA LEU A 41 12.82 16.90 -13.44
C LEU A 41 13.59 15.68 -12.94
N GLU A 42 13.64 15.45 -11.63
CA GLU A 42 14.32 14.28 -11.06
C GLU A 42 13.60 12.98 -11.43
N TRP A 43 12.26 12.97 -11.40
CA TRP A 43 11.43 11.88 -11.93
C TRP A 43 11.73 11.59 -13.41
N MET A 44 11.74 12.62 -14.26
CA MET A 44 11.99 12.45 -15.69
C MET A 44 13.42 11.97 -15.99
N ARG A 45 14.41 12.31 -15.16
CA ARG A 45 15.81 11.89 -15.34
C ARG A 45 16.08 10.48 -14.86
N THR A 46 15.55 10.12 -13.70
CA THR A 46 15.86 8.83 -13.05
C THR A 46 14.80 7.76 -13.29
N ALA A 47 13.61 8.15 -13.76
CA ALA A 47 12.41 7.32 -13.82
C ALA A 47 12.06 6.65 -12.47
N LYS A 48 12.52 7.26 -11.37
CA LYS A 48 12.35 6.78 -10.00
C LYS A 48 11.86 7.92 -9.12
N GLN A 49 11.23 7.56 -7.99
CA GLN A 49 10.75 8.54 -7.03
C GLN A 49 11.93 9.37 -6.47
N PRO A 50 11.91 10.70 -6.64
CA PRO A 50 12.88 11.61 -6.06
C PRO A 50 12.98 11.43 -4.55
N GLY A 51 14.20 11.48 -4.03
CA GLY A 51 14.49 11.27 -2.60
C GLY A 51 14.55 9.80 -2.16
N ASN A 52 13.99 8.85 -2.91
CA ASN A 52 14.13 7.43 -2.58
C ASN A 52 15.31 6.80 -3.34
N GLN A 53 16.48 6.75 -2.70
CA GLN A 53 17.70 6.18 -3.30
C GLN A 53 17.65 4.65 -3.45
N ARG A 54 16.75 3.97 -2.72
CA ARG A 54 16.67 2.51 -2.68
C ARG A 54 15.40 2.03 -3.39
N GLY A 55 15.53 0.97 -4.19
CA GLY A 55 14.38 0.37 -4.84
C GLY A 55 13.43 -0.30 -3.84
N ILE A 56 12.20 -0.57 -4.27
CA ILE A 56 11.12 -1.15 -3.45
C ILE A 56 11.44 -2.56 -2.92
N GLU A 57 12.43 -3.23 -3.53
CA GLU A 57 12.97 -4.51 -3.11
C GLU A 57 13.76 -4.42 -1.80
N ARG A 58 14.32 -3.25 -1.46
CA ARG A 58 15.09 -3.02 -0.22
C ARG A 58 14.27 -2.28 0.84
N ARG A 59 13.08 -2.79 1.13
CA ARG A 59 12.24 -2.30 2.24
C ARG A 59 12.90 -2.57 3.60
N ALA A 60 12.79 -1.60 4.51
CA ALA A 60 13.20 -1.80 5.90
C ALA A 60 12.30 -2.85 6.58
N ALA A 61 12.77 -3.48 7.66
CA ALA A 61 12.03 -4.56 8.35
C ALA A 61 10.58 -4.15 8.69
N TYR A 62 10.40 -2.95 9.25
CA TYR A 62 9.09 -2.38 9.58
C TYR A 62 8.17 -2.10 8.37
N GLN A 63 8.71 -1.98 7.15
CA GLN A 63 7.92 -1.84 5.92
C GLN A 63 7.56 -3.20 5.30
N ARG A 64 8.20 -4.28 5.76
CA ARG A 64 7.94 -5.66 5.36
C ARG A 64 6.97 -6.34 6.31
N GLU A 65 7.07 -6.01 7.59
CA GLU A 65 6.19 -6.52 8.64
C GLU A 65 4.83 -5.84 8.55
N LYS A 66 3.77 -6.65 8.52
CA LYS A 66 2.41 -6.18 8.72
C LYS A 66 1.99 -6.51 10.14
N PRO A 67 1.43 -5.55 10.90
CA PRO A 67 0.92 -5.83 12.22
C PRO A 67 -0.18 -6.88 12.10
N PHE A 68 -0.03 -7.96 12.84
CA PHE A 68 -0.94 -9.09 12.82
C PHE A 68 -1.33 -9.45 14.26
N ASP A 69 -2.60 -9.79 14.48
CA ASP A 69 -3.13 -10.17 15.79
C ASP A 69 -2.80 -11.65 16.08
N PRO A 70 -1.92 -11.97 17.05
CA PRO A 70 -1.49 -13.33 17.33
C PRO A 70 -2.65 -14.31 17.58
N LEU A 71 -3.75 -13.85 18.18
CA LEU A 71 -4.92 -14.69 18.50
C LEU A 71 -5.66 -15.14 17.25
N LEU A 72 -5.69 -14.30 16.20
CA LEU A 72 -6.30 -14.66 14.91
C LEU A 72 -5.51 -15.77 14.21
N THR A 73 -4.18 -15.75 14.26
CA THR A 73 -3.34 -16.83 13.71
C THR A 73 -3.52 -18.10 14.53
N GLN A 74 -3.50 -18.01 15.86
CA GLN A 74 -3.68 -19.17 16.72
C GLN A 74 -5.01 -19.89 16.40
N ARG A 75 -6.12 -19.16 16.34
CA ARG A 75 -7.45 -19.71 15.97
C ARG A 75 -7.48 -20.29 14.56
N TYR A 76 -6.87 -19.63 13.58
CA TYR A 76 -6.79 -20.14 12.21
C TYR A 76 -6.00 -21.46 12.13
N VAL A 77 -4.87 -21.55 12.82
CA VAL A 77 -4.03 -22.75 12.86
C VAL A 77 -4.79 -23.88 13.56
N SER A 78 -5.38 -23.62 14.73
CA SER A 78 -6.18 -24.61 15.48
C SER A 78 -7.39 -25.14 14.68
N SER A 79 -7.95 -24.33 13.79
CA SER A 79 -9.09 -24.73 12.95
C SER A 79 -8.70 -25.45 11.65
N THR A 80 -7.51 -25.19 11.10
CA THR A 80 -7.10 -25.64 9.75
C THR A 80 -6.06 -26.76 9.76
N VAL A 81 -5.07 -26.69 10.65
CA VAL A 81 -3.91 -27.59 10.67
C VAL A 81 -3.89 -28.33 11.99
N MET A 82 -4.49 -29.52 11.99
CA MET A 82 -4.47 -30.40 13.15
C MET A 82 -3.10 -31.11 13.22
N LEU A 83 -2.11 -30.50 13.87
CA LEU A 83 -1.07 -31.29 14.53
C LEU A 83 -1.63 -31.65 15.90
N VAL A 84 -2.35 -32.79 15.98
CA VAL A 84 -2.77 -33.35 17.26
C VAL A 84 -1.49 -33.79 17.97
N TYR A 85 -1.02 -32.99 18.91
CA TYR A 85 0.04 -33.42 19.80
C TYR A 85 -0.57 -34.32 20.89
N GLU A 86 0.13 -35.38 21.27
CA GLU A 86 -0.34 -36.34 22.30
C GLU A 86 -0.68 -35.69 23.65
N TRP A 87 -0.16 -34.48 23.91
CA TRP A 87 -0.39 -33.71 25.14
C TRP A 87 -1.46 -32.61 24.99
N ASP A 88 -2.05 -32.46 23.81
CA ASP A 88 -3.07 -31.46 23.53
C ASP A 88 -4.47 -32.10 23.63
N ASP A 89 -5.13 -31.91 24.77
CA ASP A 89 -6.47 -32.43 25.06
C ASP A 89 -7.59 -31.72 24.27
N THR A 90 -7.24 -30.84 23.30
CA THR A 90 -8.21 -30.13 22.46
C THR A 90 -8.81 -31.04 21.38
N GLU A 91 -9.72 -31.92 21.79
CA GLU A 91 -10.52 -32.74 20.86
C GLU A 91 -11.45 -31.89 19.96
N ALA A 92 -11.74 -30.66 20.37
CA ALA A 92 -12.61 -29.77 19.63
C ALA A 92 -11.80 -28.92 18.64
N LYS A 93 -11.95 -29.19 17.34
CA LYS A 93 -11.67 -28.19 16.31
C LYS A 93 -12.39 -26.92 16.73
N GLU A 94 -11.66 -25.85 17.01
CA GLU A 94 -12.26 -24.53 17.24
C GLU A 94 -12.89 -24.09 15.92
N SER A 95 -14.13 -24.51 15.66
CA SER A 95 -14.88 -24.02 14.51
C SER A 95 -15.18 -22.55 14.79
N VAL A 96 -14.50 -21.66 14.07
CA VAL A 96 -14.66 -20.21 14.21
C VAL A 96 -16.11 -19.77 13.97
N ILE A 97 -16.91 -20.60 13.28
CA ILE A 97 -18.28 -20.30 12.86
C ILE A 97 -19.16 -21.53 13.09
N SER A 98 -20.38 -21.32 13.62
CA SER A 98 -21.40 -22.36 13.71
C SER A 98 -21.88 -22.78 12.31
N GLU A 99 -22.46 -23.97 12.21
CA GLU A 99 -23.05 -24.45 10.95
C GLU A 99 -24.10 -23.47 10.39
N TRP A 100 -24.92 -22.89 11.27
CA TRP A 100 -25.87 -21.84 10.90
C TRP A 100 -25.18 -20.58 10.34
N GLY A 101 -24.09 -20.14 10.96
CA GLY A 101 -23.32 -18.99 10.46
C GLY A 101 -22.68 -19.26 9.10
N ARG A 102 -22.28 -20.50 8.83
CA ARG A 102 -21.80 -20.92 7.50
C ARG A 102 -22.90 -20.81 6.44
N ILE A 103 -24.10 -21.28 6.75
CA ILE A 103 -25.25 -21.20 5.83
C ILE A 103 -25.59 -19.74 5.50
N GLN A 104 -25.59 -18.85 6.52
CA GLN A 104 -25.81 -17.42 6.30
C GLN A 104 -24.73 -16.78 5.40
N LEU A 105 -23.48 -17.18 5.56
CA LEU A 105 -22.37 -16.71 4.73
C LEU A 105 -22.50 -17.18 3.28
N GLU A 106 -22.84 -18.46 3.07
CA GLU A 106 -23.06 -19.01 1.73
C GLU A 106 -24.24 -18.34 1.03
N ASP A 107 -25.34 -18.10 1.74
CA ASP A 107 -26.52 -17.39 1.22
C ASP A 107 -26.15 -15.95 0.80
N ALA A 108 -25.45 -15.21 1.65
CA ALA A 108 -24.97 -13.87 1.32
C ALA A 108 -24.02 -13.86 0.11
N LEU A 109 -23.09 -14.82 0.04
CA LEU A 109 -22.16 -14.95 -1.09
C LEU A 109 -22.85 -15.37 -2.38
N SER A 110 -23.96 -16.10 -2.32
CA SER A 110 -24.71 -16.55 -3.50
C SER A 110 -25.22 -15.40 -4.36
N THR A 111 -25.47 -14.23 -3.75
CA THR A 111 -25.94 -13.01 -4.42
C THR A 111 -24.87 -12.33 -5.30
N LEU A 112 -23.59 -12.63 -5.06
CA LEU A 112 -22.46 -12.07 -5.81
C LEU A 112 -22.19 -12.88 -7.09
N THR A 113 -21.81 -12.18 -8.15
CA THR A 113 -21.27 -12.81 -9.38
C THR A 113 -19.94 -13.49 -9.08
N ASP A 114 -19.53 -14.46 -9.90
CA ASP A 114 -18.27 -15.21 -9.69
C ASP A 114 -17.05 -14.28 -9.56
N ARG A 115 -17.02 -13.20 -10.36
CA ARG A 115 -15.97 -12.17 -10.26
C ARG A 115 -16.08 -11.33 -8.99
N GLY A 116 -17.30 -11.05 -8.52
CA GLY A 116 -17.54 -10.37 -7.24
C GLY A 116 -17.10 -11.22 -6.05
N LYS A 117 -17.36 -12.53 -6.09
CA LYS A 117 -16.87 -13.49 -5.10
C LYS A 117 -15.35 -13.53 -5.09
N GLU A 118 -14.71 -13.60 -6.26
CA GLU A 118 -13.25 -13.59 -6.38
C GLU A 118 -12.64 -12.30 -5.79
N ILE A 119 -13.19 -11.13 -6.10
CA ILE A 119 -12.75 -9.84 -5.54
C ILE A 119 -12.93 -9.81 -4.02
N TYR A 120 -14.07 -10.32 -3.52
CA TYR A 120 -14.33 -10.38 -2.09
C TYR A 120 -13.34 -11.30 -1.36
N VAL A 121 -13.08 -12.50 -1.91
CA VAL A 121 -12.08 -13.43 -1.36
C VAL A 121 -10.67 -12.82 -1.43
N MET A 122 -10.32 -12.14 -2.53
CA MET A 122 -9.06 -11.40 -2.64
C MET A 122 -8.91 -10.30 -1.57
N SER A 123 -9.97 -9.55 -1.29
CA SER A 123 -9.93 -8.42 -0.36
C SER A 123 -10.06 -8.82 1.11
N ARG A 124 -10.86 -9.85 1.41
CA ARG A 124 -11.27 -10.21 2.78
C ARG A 124 -10.95 -11.65 3.16
N GLY A 125 -10.88 -12.55 2.19
CA GLY A 125 -10.62 -13.98 2.40
C GLY A 125 -9.14 -14.29 2.64
N TYR A 126 -8.23 -13.63 1.92
CA TYR A 126 -6.80 -13.69 2.24
C TYR A 126 -6.47 -12.67 3.33
N GLY A 127 -6.89 -12.94 4.56
CA GLY A 127 -6.56 -12.15 5.77
C GLY A 127 -5.06 -12.07 6.11
N PHE A 128 -4.17 -12.41 5.17
CA PHE A 128 -2.71 -12.40 5.30
C PHE A 128 -2.00 -11.44 4.32
N MET A 129 -2.73 -10.57 3.60
CA MET A 129 -2.12 -9.43 2.91
C MET A 129 -2.42 -8.14 3.65
#